data_AF-A0A3M1H7R8-F1
#
_entry.id   AF-A0A3M1H7R8-F1
#
_cell.length_a   1.000
_cell.length_b   1.000
_cell.length_c   1.000
_cell.angle_alpha   90.00
_cell.angle_beta   90.00
_cell.angle_gamma   90.00
#
_symmetry.space_group_name_H-M   'P 1'
#
loop_
_entity.id
_entity.type
_entity.pdbx_description
1 polymer ?
#
loop_
_entity_poly.entity_id
_entity_poly.type
_entity_poly.pdbx_seq_one_letter_code
_entity_poly.pdbx_strand_id
1 'polypeptide(L)'
;MLISLVFAVQGVYMHQQVTSKEAQFHAEQNEYFAEHTKAERDSAAAGSELALQQARIANTPSELLRLKLVGIGKILTGIYVLLFAILVALVMMPKRLAKVLHK
;
A
#
# COMPACT_ATOMS: atom_id res chain seq x y z
N MET A 1 8.67 7.23 18.38
CA MET A 1 9.86 7.07 17.51
C MET A 1 9.91 5.71 16.84
N LEU A 2 9.92 4.60 17.59
CA LEU A 2 9.98 3.27 16.98
C LEU A 2 8.69 2.91 16.22
N ILE A 3 7.52 3.20 16.80
CA ILE A 3 6.21 2.94 16.16
C ILE A 3 6.07 3.69 14.83
N SER A 4 6.47 4.96 14.78
CA SER A 4 6.46 5.75 13.54
C SER A 4 7.33 5.14 12.45
N LEU A 5 8.49 4.59 12.83
CA LEU A 5 9.39 3.93 11.90
C LEU A 5 8.75 2.66 11.32
N VAL A 6 8.11 1.85 12.17
CA VAL A 6 7.41 0.62 11.74
C VAL A 6 6.33 0.94 10.70
N PHE A 7 5.49 1.94 10.96
CA PHE A 7 4.45 2.35 10.02
C PHE A 7 5.03 2.87 8.69
N ALA A 8 6.09 3.67 8.75
CA ALA A 8 6.75 4.19 7.56
C ALA A 8 7.38 3.07 6.71
N VAL A 9 8.14 2.16 7.34
CA VAL A 9 8.77 1.02 6.66
C VAL A 9 7.71 0.09 6.06
N GLN A 10 6.64 -0.20 6.80
CA GLN A 10 5.55 -1.03 6.29
C GLN A 10 4.89 -0.40 5.06
N GLY A 11 4.64 0.91 5.09
CA GLY A 11 4.08 1.62 3.95
C GLY A 11 4.99 1.64 2.72
N VAL A 12 6.31 1.83 2.92
CA VAL A 12 7.31 1.74 1.84
C VAL A 12 7.33 0.34 1.22
N TYR A 13 7.33 -0.71 2.05
CA TYR A 13 7.31 -2.08 1.56
C TYR A 13 6.03 -2.41 0.77
N MET A 14 4.88 -1.89 1.20
CA MET A 14 3.63 -2.03 0.44
C MET A 14 3.71 -1.31 -0.92
N HIS A 15 4.37 -0.15 -0.99
CA HIS A 15 4.52 0.59 -2.24
C HIS A 15 5.51 -0.08 -3.21
N GLN A 16 6.59 -0.69 -2.71
CA GLN A 16 7.54 -1.43 -3.55
C GLN A 16 6.89 -2.64 -4.24
N GLN A 17 5.95 -3.30 -3.56
CA GLN A 17 5.22 -4.45 -4.14
C GLN A 17 4.31 -4.04 -5.30
N VAL A 18 3.83 -2.80 -5.34
CA VAL A 18 2.93 -2.30 -6.38
C VAL A 18 3.56 -2.42 -7.76
N THR A 19 4.81 -1.98 -7.93
CA THR A 19 5.49 -2.01 -9.23
C THR A 19 5.58 -3.42 -9.79
N SER A 20 5.93 -4.40 -8.95
CA SER A 20 6.00 -5.81 -9.36
C SER A 20 4.61 -6.37 -9.69
N LYS A 21 3.60 -6.07 -8.86
CA LYS A 21 2.23 -6.55 -9.06
C LYS A 21 1.56 -5.92 -10.28
N GLU A 22 1.87 -4.67 -10.58
CA GLU A 22 1.37 -3.95 -11.76
C GLU A 22 1.99 -4.52 -13.04
N ALA A 23 3.30 -4.84 -13.02
CA ALA A 23 3.94 -5.54 -14.14
C ALA A 23 3.35 -6.95 -14.37
N GLN A 24 3.13 -7.72 -13.30
CA GLN A 24 2.48 -9.05 -13.38
C GLN A 24 1.06 -8.92 -13.95
N PHE A 25 0.27 -7.96 -13.46
CA PHE A 25 -1.08 -7.71 -13.95
C PHE A 25 -1.11 -7.38 -15.44
N HIS A 26 -0.21 -6.52 -15.91
CA HIS A 26 -0.16 -6.17 -17.34
C HIS A 26 0.28 -7.36 -18.20
N ALA A 27 1.19 -8.21 -17.72
CA ALA A 27 1.56 -9.43 -18.42
C ALA A 27 0.37 -10.40 -18.53
N GLU A 28 -0.29 -10.72 -17.42
CA GLU A 28 -1.46 -11.60 -17.38
C GLU A 28 -2.63 -11.07 -18.21
N GLN A 29 -2.85 -9.75 -18.19
CA GLN A 29 -3.86 -9.11 -19.01
C GLN A 29 -3.51 -9.26 -20.50
N ASN A 30 -2.28 -8.92 -20.90
CA ASN A 30 -1.89 -9.01 -22.30
C ASN A 30 -1.98 -10.45 -22.82
N GLU A 31 -1.54 -11.44 -22.05
CA GLU A 31 -1.66 -12.86 -22.37
C GLU A 31 -3.13 -13.25 -22.56
N TYR A 32 -3.99 -12.92 -21.58
CA TYR A 32 -5.42 -13.26 -21.64
C TYR A 32 -6.14 -12.67 -22.86
N PHE A 33 -5.83 -11.42 -23.23
CA PHE A 33 -6.47 -10.76 -24.38
C PHE A 33 -5.82 -11.12 -25.71
N ALA A 34 -4.57 -11.59 -25.72
CA ALA A 34 -3.87 -12.04 -26.93
C ALA A 34 -4.22 -13.49 -27.31
N GLU A 35 -4.35 -14.38 -26.32
CA GLU A 35 -4.58 -15.81 -26.55
C GLU A 35 -6.06 -16.16 -26.74
N HIS A 36 -6.98 -15.33 -26.23
CA HIS A 36 -8.40 -15.62 -26.26
C HIS A 36 -9.21 -14.57 -27.00
N THR A 37 -9.91 -15.03 -28.03
CA THR A 37 -10.83 -14.18 -28.80
C THR A 37 -11.99 -13.73 -27.90
N LYS A 38 -12.63 -12.61 -28.27
CA LYS A 38 -13.80 -12.11 -27.54
C LYS A 38 -14.92 -13.15 -27.45
N ALA A 39 -15.13 -13.91 -28.52
CA ALA A 39 -16.15 -14.96 -28.56
C ALA A 39 -15.87 -16.09 -27.56
N GLU A 40 -14.62 -16.55 -27.44
CA GLU A 40 -14.23 -17.57 -26.46
C GLU A 40 -14.39 -17.05 -25.02
N ARG A 41 -14.04 -15.78 -24.78
CA ARG A 41 -14.19 -15.14 -23.46
C ARG A 41 -15.64 -15.00 -23.02
N ASP A 42 -16.53 -14.64 -23.93
CA ASP A 42 -17.95 -14.42 -23.63
C ASP A 42 -18.76 -15.72 -23.55
N SER A 43 -18.27 -16.80 -24.19
CA SER A 43 -18.91 -18.12 -24.19
C SER A 43 -18.36 -19.07 -23.11
N ALA A 44 -17.41 -18.62 -22.30
CA ALA A 44 -16.80 -19.41 -21.26
C ALA A 44 -17.82 -19.85 -20.20
N ALA A 45 -17.83 -21.16 -19.90
CA ALA A 45 -18.70 -21.70 -18.87
C ALA A 45 -18.36 -21.12 -17.50
N ALA A 46 -19.36 -20.88 -16.66
CA ALA A 46 -19.17 -20.43 -15.29
C ALA A 46 -18.29 -21.42 -14.51
N GLY A 47 -17.25 -20.91 -13.84
CA GLY A 47 -16.29 -21.74 -13.10
C GLY A 47 -15.21 -22.42 -13.95
N SER A 48 -15.21 -22.22 -15.28
CA SER A 48 -14.07 -22.60 -16.13
C SER A 48 -12.80 -21.81 -15.76
N GLU A 49 -11.63 -22.35 -16.10
CA GLU A 49 -10.35 -21.67 -15.86
C GLU A 49 -10.31 -20.27 -16.47
N LEU A 50 -10.87 -20.11 -17.67
CA LEU A 50 -10.98 -18.84 -18.39
C LEU A 50 -11.84 -17.82 -17.61
N ALA A 51 -13.00 -18.25 -17.11
CA ALA A 51 -13.88 -17.40 -16.31
C ALA A 51 -13.23 -17.00 -14.97
N LEU A 52 -12.48 -17.92 -14.35
CA LEU A 52 -11.70 -17.63 -13.14
C LEU A 52 -10.56 -16.65 -13.41
N GLN A 53 -9.88 -16.78 -14.55
CA GLN A 53 -8.83 -15.85 -14.98
C GLN A 53 -9.39 -14.46 -15.24
N GLN A 54 -10.56 -14.36 -15.91
CA GLN A 54 -11.27 -13.09 -16.09
C GLN A 54 -11.64 -12.44 -14.75
N ALA A 55 -12.17 -13.23 -13.80
CA ALA A 55 -12.51 -12.74 -12.47
C ALA A 55 -11.27 -12.26 -11.71
N ARG A 56 -10.12 -12.94 -11.84
CA ARG A 56 -8.84 -12.45 -11.27
C ARG A 56 -8.46 -11.10 -11.86
N ILE A 57 -8.37 -11.00 -13.19
CA ILE A 57 -8.01 -9.75 -13.90
C ILE A 57 -8.96 -8.60 -13.50
N ALA A 58 -10.25 -8.87 -13.35
CA ALA A 58 -11.23 -7.86 -12.94
C ALA A 58 -11.04 -7.38 -11.48
N ASN A 59 -10.59 -8.25 -10.57
CA ASN A 59 -10.40 -7.92 -9.16
C ASN A 59 -9.02 -7.32 -8.85
N THR A 60 -7.97 -7.65 -9.61
CA THR A 60 -6.59 -7.19 -9.40
C THR A 60 -6.42 -5.66 -9.27
N PRO A 61 -7.13 -4.80 -10.04
CA PRO A 61 -7.05 -3.35 -9.88
C PRO A 61 -7.44 -2.87 -8.47
N SER A 62 -8.44 -3.50 -7.84
CA SER A 62 -8.87 -3.14 -6.49
C SER A 62 -7.80 -3.48 -5.44
N GLU A 63 -7.08 -4.58 -5.63
CA GLU A 63 -5.97 -4.97 -4.76
C GLU A 63 -4.76 -4.06 -4.94
N LEU A 64 -4.44 -3.67 -6.19
CA LEU A 64 -3.41 -2.69 -6.50
C LEU A 64 -3.71 -1.33 -5.86
N LEU A 65 -4.97 -0.87 -5.93
CA LEU A 65 -5.41 0.35 -5.27
C LEU A 65 -5.29 0.23 -3.75
N ARG A 66 -5.64 -0.91 -3.16
CA ARG A 66 -5.44 -1.15 -1.72
C ARG A 66 -3.96 -1.03 -1.36
N LEU A 67 -3.05 -1.63 -2.12
CA LEU A 67 -1.61 -1.53 -1.86
C LEU A 67 -1.11 -0.09 -1.97
N LYS A 68 -1.54 0.65 -3.00
CA LYS A 68 -1.19 2.08 -3.20
C LYS A 68 -1.73 2.94 -2.05
N LEU A 69 -3.04 2.91 -1.78
CA LEU A 69 -3.71 3.80 -0.81
C LEU A 69 -3.38 3.45 0.64
N VAL A 70 -3.42 2.17 1.01
CA VAL A 70 -3.09 1.76 2.39
C VAL A 70 -1.59 1.93 2.64
N GLY A 71 -0.75 1.70 1.63
CA GLY A 71 0.69 1.98 1.70
C GLY A 71 0.96 3.46 2.03
N ILE A 72 0.39 4.38 1.27
CA ILE A 72 0.48 5.83 1.52
C ILE A 72 -0.07 6.20 2.89
N GLY A 73 -1.24 5.65 3.27
CA GLY A 73 -1.85 5.90 4.58
C GLY A 73 -0.93 5.52 5.75
N LYS A 74 -0.20 4.40 5.63
CA LYS A 74 0.78 3.98 6.64
C LYS A 74 2.00 4.90 6.70
N ILE A 75 2.51 5.35 5.55
CA ILE A 75 3.61 6.34 5.50
C ILE A 75 3.19 7.63 6.21
N LEU A 76 2.02 8.16 5.87
CA LEU A 76 1.49 9.39 6.46
C LEU A 76 1.28 9.26 7.97
N THR A 77 0.73 8.11 8.42
CA THR A 77 0.55 7.83 9.85
C THR A 77 1.89 7.78 10.58
N GLY A 78 2.90 7.15 9.99
CA GLY A 78 4.25 7.10 10.56
C GLY A 78 4.85 8.50 10.73
N ILE A 79 4.77 9.34 9.70
CA ILE A 79 5.26 10.73 9.73
C ILE A 79 4.50 11.55 10.78
N TYR A 80 3.17 11.43 10.84
CA TYR A 80 2.35 12.13 11.84
C TYR A 80 2.78 11.79 13.27
N VAL A 81 2.95 10.50 13.59
CA VAL A 81 3.37 10.06 14.93
C VAL A 81 4.80 10.54 15.25
N LEU A 82 5.69 10.58 14.26
CA LEU A 82 7.03 11.13 14.40
C LEU A 82 7.00 12.62 14.77
N LEU A 83 6.26 13.42 14.00
CA LEU A 83 6.10 14.86 14.23
C LEU A 83 5.45 15.15 15.59
N PHE A 84 4.42 14.40 15.96
CA PHE A 84 3.75 14.55 17.26
C PHE A 84 4.70 14.28 18.43
N ALA A 85 5.54 13.24 18.34
CA ALA A 85 6.52 12.95 19.37
C ALA A 85 7.60 14.04 19.49
N ILE A 86 8.04 14.61 18.36
CA ILE A 86 8.97 15.76 18.36
C ILE A 86 8.32 16.98 19.02
N LEU A 87 7.06 17.26 18.71
CA LEU A 87 6.30 18.35 19.33
C LEU A 87 6.25 18.20 20.86
N VAL A 88 5.93 16.99 21.36
CA VAL A 88 5.91 16.70 22.80
C VAL A 88 7.29 16.93 23.42
N ALA A 89 8.36 16.47 22.77
CA ALA A 89 9.72 16.67 23.26
C ALA A 89 10.08 18.16 23.37
N LEU A 90 9.75 18.96 22.35
CA LEU A 90 9.99 20.41 22.33
C LEU A 90 9.22 21.14 23.44
N VAL A 91 7.96 20.76 23.70
CA VAL A 91 7.14 21.38 24.76
C VAL A 91 7.66 21.02 26.16
N MET A 92 8.23 19.83 26.35
CA MET A 92 8.77 19.39 27.65
C MET A 92 10.14 19.96 27.99
N MET A 93 10.99 20.25 26.99
CA MET A 93 12.33 20.81 27.20
C MET A 93 12.37 22.12 28.02
N PRO A 94 11.59 23.17 27.73
CA PRO A 94 11.65 24.43 28.49
C PRO A 94 11.24 24.24 29.95
N LYS A 95 10.27 23.36 30.25
CA LYS A 95 9.89 23.02 31.63
C LYS A 95 11.03 22.32 32.38
N ARG A 96 11.78 21.44 31.70
CA ARG A 96 12.96 20.79 32.26
C ARG A 96 14.09 21.79 32.51
N LEU A 97 14.36 22.68 31.56
CA LEU A 97 15.39 23.73 31.68
C LEU A 97 15.08 24.70 32.82
N ALA A 98 13.83 25.18 32.93
CA ALA A 98 13.40 26.05 34.02
C ALA A 98 13.56 25.42 35.40
N LYS A 99 13.40 24.09 35.50
CA LYS A 99 13.58 23.33 36.76
C LYS A 99 15.05 23.16 37.15
N VAL A 100 15.95 23.14 36.17
CA VAL A 100 17.40 23.07 36.41
C VAL A 100 17.96 24.45 36.74
N LEU A 101 17.44 25.53 36.13
CA LEU A 101 17.93 26.90 36.33
C LEU A 101 17.50 27.53 37.67
N HIS A 102 16.38 27.09 38.25
CA HIS A 102 15.91 27.53 39.58
C HIS A 102 16.47 26.69 40.74
N LYS A 103 17.50 25.89 40.49
CA LYS A 103 18.20 25.08 41.49
C LYS A 103 19.64 25.55 41.58
#